data_AF-A0A8D8HCZ3-F1
#
_entry.id   AF-A0A8D8HCZ3-F1
#
_cell.length_a   1.000
_cell.length_b   1.000
_cell.length_c   1.000
_cell.angle_alpha   90.00
_cell.angle_beta   90.00
_cell.angle_gamma   90.00
#
_symmetry.space_group_name_H-M   'P 1'
#
loop_
_entity.id
_entity.type
_entity.pdbx_description
1 polymer ?
#
loop_
_entity_poly.entity_id
_entity_poly.type
_entity_poly.pdbx_seq_one_letter_code
_entity_poly.pdbx_strand_id
1 'polypeptide(L)'
;MMMAITNSRSLRTIATALLVVSLCVAYAASQSSPAASSSQLTCPGKLSCRDCIQTSNCRWCSQPNFTKARCHGAGIGAQYCPEEYTVDPSNEFIKIEARELSKASKGGVAIAGEGYEESHWS
;
A
#
# COMPACT_ATOMS: atom_id res chain seq x y z
N MET A 1 -30.74 -18.84 49.16
CA MET A 1 -29.27 -18.84 48.95
C MET A 1 -28.98 -19.58 47.65
N MET A 2 -28.67 -18.86 46.57
CA MET A 2 -28.28 -19.46 45.29
C MET A 2 -26.78 -19.78 45.33
N MET A 3 -26.43 -21.06 45.46
CA MET A 3 -25.05 -21.53 45.33
C MET A 3 -24.67 -21.55 43.85
N ALA A 4 -23.83 -20.58 43.45
CA ALA A 4 -23.11 -20.65 42.18
C ALA A 4 -22.05 -21.76 42.29
N ILE A 5 -22.37 -22.95 41.78
CA ILE A 5 -21.39 -24.00 41.54
C ILE A 5 -20.68 -23.64 40.23
N THR A 6 -19.78 -22.67 40.28
CA THR A 6 -18.92 -22.36 39.15
C THR A 6 -17.84 -23.44 39.09
N ASN A 7 -18.07 -24.46 38.28
CA ASN A 7 -17.12 -25.52 37.99
C ASN A 7 -15.80 -24.87 37.53
N SER A 8 -14.68 -25.14 38.22
CA SER A 8 -13.38 -24.50 37.96
C SER A 8 -12.90 -24.72 36.53
N ARG A 9 -13.36 -25.79 35.88
CA ARG A 9 -13.15 -26.09 34.46
C ARG A 9 -13.90 -25.10 33.56
N SER A 10 -15.15 -24.78 33.89
CA SER A 10 -15.95 -23.78 33.18
C SER A 10 -15.43 -22.36 33.40
N LEU A 11 -14.87 -22.06 34.58
CA LEU A 11 -14.24 -20.76 34.83
C LEU A 11 -12.95 -20.59 34.01
N ARG A 12 -12.15 -21.66 33.87
CA ARG A 12 -10.94 -21.69 33.04
C ARG A 12 -11.25 -21.57 31.54
N THR A 13 -12.32 -22.20 31.06
CA THR A 13 -12.73 -22.06 29.65
C THR A 13 -13.27 -20.66 29.34
N ILE A 14 -14.02 -20.05 30.26
CA ILE A 14 -14.49 -18.66 30.10
C ILE A 14 -13.31 -17.69 30.12
N ALA A 15 -12.37 -17.85 31.06
CA ALA A 15 -11.18 -16.98 31.15
C ALA A 15 -10.30 -17.06 29.90
N THR A 16 -10.08 -18.27 29.36
CA THR A 16 -9.31 -18.45 28.12
C THR A 16 -10.03 -17.88 26.90
N ALA A 17 -11.36 -18.05 26.79
CA ALA A 17 -12.14 -17.44 25.72
C ALA A 17 -12.06 -15.91 25.76
N LEU A 18 -12.16 -15.29 26.94
CA LEU A 18 -12.02 -13.84 27.12
C LEU A 18 -10.62 -13.34 26.70
N LEU A 19 -9.57 -14.10 27.04
CA LEU A 19 -8.19 -13.75 26.70
C LEU A 19 -7.96 -13.81 25.18
N VAL A 20 -8.49 -14.84 24.51
CA VAL A 20 -8.42 -14.97 23.04
C VAL A 20 -9.18 -13.84 22.34
N VAL A 21 -10.38 -13.51 22.81
CA VAL A 21 -11.16 -12.39 22.25
C VAL A 21 -10.42 -11.07 22.42
N SER A 22 -9.80 -10.84 23.58
CA SER A 22 -8.99 -9.63 23.81
C SER A 22 -7.79 -9.53 22.86
N LEU A 23 -7.08 -10.64 22.60
CA LEU A 23 -5.99 -10.67 21.61
C LEU A 23 -6.49 -10.38 20.19
N CYS A 24 -7.61 -10.95 19.79
CA CYS A 24 -8.20 -10.72 18.46
C CYS A 24 -8.57 -9.25 18.25
N VAL A 25 -9.14 -8.58 19.27
CA VAL A 25 -9.49 -7.15 19.19
C VAL A 25 -8.22 -6.29 19.10
N ALA A 26 -7.18 -6.60 19.87
CA ALA A 26 -5.90 -5.88 19.79
C ALA A 26 -5.22 -6.04 18.43
N TYR A 27 -5.28 -7.24 17.84
CA TYR A 27 -4.74 -7.52 16.51
C TYR A 27 -5.54 -6.83 15.38
N ALA A 28 -6.87 -6.77 15.50
CA ALA A 28 -7.69 -6.00 14.56
C ALA A 28 -7.37 -4.49 14.62
N ALA A 29 -7.12 -3.96 15.82
CA ALA A 29 -6.73 -2.57 16.02
C ALA A 29 -5.32 -2.23 15.51
N SER A 30 -4.39 -3.19 15.48
CA SER A 30 -3.04 -2.97 14.91
C SER A 30 -3.02 -3.07 13.38
N GLN A 31 -3.98 -3.77 12.76
CA GLN A 31 -4.16 -3.78 11.31
C GLN A 31 -4.84 -2.50 10.78
N SER A 32 -5.59 -1.78 11.62
CA SER A 32 -5.95 -0.39 11.34
C SER A 32 -4.74 0.51 11.55
N SER A 33 -3.74 0.38 10.69
CA SER A 33 -2.91 1.54 10.37
C SER A 33 -3.88 2.64 9.95
N PRO A 34 -3.87 3.85 10.55
CA PRO A 34 -4.61 4.94 9.96
C PRO A 34 -4.11 5.04 8.53
N ALA A 35 -4.96 4.71 7.56
CA ALA A 35 -4.74 5.06 6.17
C ALA A 35 -4.39 6.54 6.23
N ALA A 36 -3.14 6.87 5.90
CA ALA A 36 -2.52 8.16 6.11
C ALA A 36 -3.58 9.23 5.90
N SER A 37 -4.05 9.84 7.00
CA SER A 37 -5.16 10.76 6.98
C SER A 37 -4.75 11.89 6.05
N SER A 38 -5.32 11.88 4.85
CA SER A 38 -4.95 12.65 3.67
C SER A 38 -5.27 14.14 3.79
N SER A 39 -5.33 14.68 5.00
CA SER A 39 -5.84 16.03 5.27
C SER A 39 -4.78 17.03 5.72
N GLN A 40 -3.51 16.62 5.77
CA GLN A 40 -2.36 17.54 5.91
C GLN A 40 -1.25 17.17 4.93
N LEU A 41 -1.59 17.00 3.65
CA LEU A 41 -0.58 16.91 2.60
C LEU A 41 0.00 18.30 2.35
N THR A 42 1.16 18.59 2.96
CA THR A 42 1.97 19.80 2.79
C THR A 42 2.59 19.88 1.39
N CYS A 43 1.78 19.76 0.34
CA CYS A 43 2.18 20.09 -1.03
C CYS A 43 2.38 21.62 -1.23
N PRO A 44 1.57 22.53 -0.64
CA PRO A 44 1.74 23.96 -0.93
C PRO A 44 3.04 24.51 -0.30
N GLY A 45 3.81 25.25 -1.11
CA GLY A 45 5.02 25.96 -0.65
C GLY A 45 6.34 25.49 -1.29
N LYS A 46 6.34 24.42 -2.09
CA LYS A 46 7.53 24.04 -2.88
C LYS A 46 7.68 24.96 -4.08
N LEU A 47 8.86 25.57 -4.22
CA LEU A 47 9.21 26.51 -5.30
C LEU A 47 9.73 25.79 -6.56
N SER A 48 10.14 24.53 -6.44
CA SER A 48 10.69 23.75 -7.55
C SER A 48 9.84 22.50 -7.82
N CYS A 49 9.81 22.09 -9.10
CA CYS A 49 9.16 20.84 -9.51
C CYS A 49 9.76 19.63 -8.80
N ARG A 50 11.10 19.57 -8.73
CA ARG A 50 11.84 18.46 -8.09
C ARG A 50 11.41 18.23 -6.65
N ASP A 51 11.33 19.29 -5.85
CA ASP A 51 10.94 19.16 -4.43
C ASP A 51 9.47 18.79 -4.28
N CYS A 52 8.63 19.20 -5.23
CA CYS A 52 7.21 18.86 -5.24
C CYS A 52 6.98 17.38 -5.55
N ILE A 53 7.54 16.86 -6.64
CA ILE A 53 7.30 15.49 -7.11
C ILE A 53 7.97 14.42 -6.24
N GLN A 54 8.96 14.80 -5.43
CA GLN A 54 9.54 13.93 -4.40
C GLN A 54 8.63 13.77 -3.18
N THR A 55 7.63 14.63 -3.02
CA THR A 55 6.66 14.55 -1.92
C THR A 55 5.52 13.64 -2.32
N SER A 56 5.16 12.68 -1.46
CA SER A 56 4.09 11.73 -1.74
C SER A 56 2.74 12.43 -1.91
N ASN A 57 1.92 11.94 -2.85
CA ASN A 57 0.60 12.48 -3.19
C ASN A 57 0.58 13.95 -3.62
N CYS A 58 1.71 14.50 -4.10
CA CYS A 58 1.79 15.83 -4.67
C CYS A 58 1.99 15.77 -6.20
N ARG A 59 1.46 16.77 -6.89
CA ARG A 59 1.56 16.98 -8.32
C ARG A 59 2.05 18.39 -8.62
N TRP A 60 2.70 18.55 -9.77
CA TRP A 60 3.24 19.84 -10.19
C TRP A 60 2.58 20.34 -11.48
N CYS A 61 2.07 21.57 -11.43
CA CYS A 61 1.54 22.26 -12.60
C CYS A 61 2.64 23.03 -13.33
N SER A 62 2.94 22.62 -14.57
CA SER A 62 3.94 23.24 -15.43
C SER A 62 3.38 24.34 -16.34
N GLN A 63 2.07 24.62 -16.26
CA GLN A 63 1.38 25.57 -17.14
C GLN A 63 2.06 26.95 -17.13
N PRO A 64 2.27 27.57 -18.31
CA PRO A 64 2.76 28.93 -18.40
C PRO A 64 1.73 29.91 -17.82
N ASN A 65 2.18 30.97 -17.16
CA ASN A 65 1.34 32.00 -16.53
C ASN A 65 0.35 31.47 -15.46
N PHE A 66 0.72 30.39 -14.76
CA PHE A 66 -0.10 29.86 -13.68
C PHE A 66 -0.10 30.80 -12.46
N THR A 67 -1.28 31.19 -11.99
CA THR A 67 -1.46 32.20 -10.92
C THR A 67 -1.56 31.61 -9.52
N LYS A 68 -1.69 30.28 -9.41
CA LYS A 68 -1.83 29.56 -8.14
C LYS A 68 -0.53 28.80 -7.79
N ALA A 69 -0.52 28.16 -6.63
CA ALA A 69 0.60 27.32 -6.21
C ALA A 69 0.80 26.16 -7.21
N ARG A 70 1.99 26.10 -7.83
CA ARG A 70 2.30 25.05 -8.81
C ARG A 70 2.32 23.64 -8.20
N CYS A 71 2.74 23.52 -6.94
CA CYS A 71 2.67 22.26 -6.21
C CYS A 71 1.33 22.13 -5.49
N HIS A 72 0.60 21.06 -5.79
CA HIS A 72 -0.72 20.79 -5.21
C HIS A 72 -0.93 19.31 -4.90
N GLY A 73 -1.95 18.98 -4.12
CA GLY A 73 -2.28 17.58 -3.83
C GLY A 73 -2.88 16.86 -5.04
N ALA A 74 -2.69 15.54 -5.10
CA ALA A 74 -3.24 14.68 -6.16
C ALA A 74 -4.78 14.64 -6.19
N GLY A 75 -5.46 15.00 -5.09
CA GLY A 75 -6.92 15.08 -5.03
C GLY A 75 -7.52 16.33 -5.69
N ILE A 76 -6.69 17.31 -6.07
CA ILE A 76 -7.16 18.51 -6.76
C ILE A 76 -7.18 18.20 -8.25
N GLY A 77 -8.37 17.89 -8.79
CA GLY A 77 -8.56 17.39 -10.15
C GLY A 77 -8.18 18.37 -11.27
N ALA A 78 -8.40 17.94 -12.52
CA ALA A 78 -7.99 18.63 -13.75
C ALA A 78 -8.48 20.09 -13.91
N GLN A 79 -9.50 20.51 -13.14
CA GLN A 79 -9.90 21.93 -13.07
C GLN A 79 -8.84 22.86 -12.47
N TYR A 80 -7.86 22.32 -11.71
CA TYR A 80 -6.79 23.12 -11.12
C TYR A 80 -5.63 23.34 -12.07
N CYS A 81 -5.15 22.26 -12.68
CA CYS A 81 -4.16 22.27 -13.74
C CYS A 81 -4.60 21.27 -14.81
N PRO A 82 -4.58 21.63 -16.10
CA PRO A 82 -4.84 20.67 -17.17
C PRO A 82 -3.86 19.49 -17.09
N GLU A 83 -4.33 18.28 -17.38
CA GLU A 83 -3.51 17.06 -17.29
C GLU A 83 -2.28 17.13 -18.22
N GLU A 84 -2.39 17.79 -19.38
CA GLU A 84 -1.27 17.95 -20.31
C GLU A 84 -0.12 18.80 -19.76
N TYR A 85 -0.39 19.62 -18.74
CA TYR A 85 0.60 20.41 -18.03
C TYR A 85 0.89 19.88 -16.62
N THR A 86 0.25 18.77 -16.23
CA THR A 86 0.39 18.19 -14.90
C THR A 86 1.47 17.12 -14.91
N VAL A 87 2.46 17.28 -14.02
CA VAL A 87 3.49 16.28 -13.78
C VAL A 87 3.06 15.47 -12.56
N ASP A 88 2.69 14.22 -12.80
CA ASP A 88 2.32 13.24 -11.77
C ASP A 88 3.45 12.20 -11.60
N PRO A 89 4.09 12.14 -10.41
CA PRO A 89 5.10 11.11 -10.11
C PRO A 89 4.51 9.74 -9.79
N SER A 90 3.18 9.57 -9.85
CA SER A 90 2.51 8.30 -9.56
C SER A 90 3.05 7.17 -10.43
N ASN A 91 3.34 6.05 -9.79
CA ASN A 91 3.79 4.86 -10.49
C ASN A 91 2.62 4.19 -11.21
N GLU A 92 2.85 3.81 -12.47
CA GLU A 92 1.96 2.93 -13.19
C GLU A 92 2.50 1.49 -13.19
N PHE A 93 1.60 0.53 -12.98
CA PHE A 93 1.91 -0.87 -13.15
C PHE A 93 1.37 -1.34 -14.50
N ILE A 94 2.25 -1.72 -15.40
CA ILE A 94 1.90 -2.21 -16.74
C ILE A 94 2.33 -3.67 -16.84
N LYS A 95 1.41 -4.56 -17.23
CA LYS A 95 1.74 -5.95 -17.58
C LYS A 95 2.16 -6.00 -19.05
N ILE A 96 3.45 -6.23 -19.30
CA ILE A 96 3.99 -6.36 -20.67
C ILE A 96 3.64 -7.73 -21.25
N GLU A 97 3.79 -8.79 -20.45
CA GLU A 97 3.43 -10.15 -20.80
C GLU A 97 2.76 -10.83 -19.60
N ALA A 98 1.64 -11.50 -19.85
CA ALA A 98 0.86 -12.20 -18.83
C ALA A 98 0.55 -13.62 -19.29
N ARG A 99 1.60 -14.40 -19.59
CA ARG A 99 1.41 -15.80 -19.98
C ARG A 99 0.92 -16.62 -18.77
N GLU A 100 -0.08 -17.45 -19.01
CA GLU A 100 -0.64 -18.35 -18.01
C GLU A 100 0.42 -19.34 -17.49
N LEU A 101 0.44 -19.57 -16.18
CA LEU A 101 1.34 -20.54 -15.57
C LEU A 101 0.96 -21.96 -16.01
N SER A 102 1.93 -22.70 -16.54
CA SER A 102 1.71 -24.10 -16.89
C SER A 102 1.87 -25.01 -15.67
N LYS A 103 0.93 -25.94 -15.47
CA LYS A 103 0.98 -26.90 -14.37
C LYS A 103 2.08 -27.92 -14.64
N ALA A 104 2.94 -28.17 -13.65
CA ALA A 104 3.92 -29.26 -13.73
C ALA A 104 3.17 -30.60 -13.89
N SER A 105 3.35 -31.27 -15.03
CA SER A 105 2.87 -32.63 -15.23
C SER A 105 3.74 -33.58 -14.42
N LYS A 106 3.14 -34.46 -13.61
CA LYS A 106 3.79 -35.51 -12.79
C LYS A 106 4.49 -36.62 -13.61
N GLY A 107 5.17 -36.28 -14.71
CA GLY A 107 5.75 -37.25 -15.65
C GLY A 107 7.00 -36.78 -16.39
N GLY A 108 7.80 -35.88 -15.80
CA GLY A 108 9.09 -35.45 -16.36
C GLY A 108 10.23 -35.79 -15.40
N VAL A 109 11.24 -36.51 -15.91
CA VAL A 109 12.49 -36.86 -15.25
C VAL A 109 13.11 -35.63 -14.58
N ALA A 110 13.54 -35.77 -13.33
CA ALA A 110 14.34 -34.77 -12.64
C ALA A 110 15.67 -34.60 -13.39
N ILE A 111 15.80 -33.52 -14.16
CA ILE A 111 17.11 -33.07 -14.62
C ILE A 111 17.67 -32.17 -13.51
N ALA A 112 18.71 -32.68 -12.86
CA ALA A 112 19.50 -31.98 -11.86
C ALA A 112 20.55 -31.11 -12.58
N GLY A 113 20.61 -29.81 -12.23
CA GLY A 113 21.64 -28.87 -12.69
C GLY A 113 21.63 -28.62 -14.21
N GLU A 114 22.18 -27.58 -14.82
CA GLU A 114 23.20 -26.60 -14.43
C GLU A 114 23.08 -25.42 -15.42
N GLY A 115 23.59 -24.24 -15.04
CA GLY A 115 23.88 -23.15 -15.98
C GLY A 115 23.13 -21.84 -15.71
N TYR A 116 23.75 -20.93 -14.96
CA TYR A 116 23.44 -19.51 -15.05
C TYR A 116 24.23 -18.94 -16.23
N GLU A 117 23.54 -18.45 -17.26
CA GLU A 117 24.14 -17.62 -18.31
C GLU A 117 24.19 -16.17 -17.82
N GLU A 118 25.40 -15.67 -17.59
CA GLU A 118 25.68 -14.29 -17.21
C GLU A 118 25.67 -13.39 -18.46
N SER A 119 24.67 -12.51 -18.55
CA SER A 119 24.57 -11.54 -19.64
C SER A 119 25.50 -10.35 -19.40
N HIS A 120 26.60 -10.31 -20.15
CA HIS A 120 27.54 -9.20 -20.22
C HIS A 120 26.93 -8.03 -21.02
N TRP A 121 26.76 -6.87 -20.39
CA TRP A 121 26.40 -5.62 -21.06
C TRP A 121 27.66 -4.82 -21.39
N SER A 122 27.87 -4.48 -22.66
CA SER A 122 28.83 -3.47 -23.14
C SER A 122 28.09 -2.36 -23.85
#